data_AF-A0A2X2VTX4-F1
#
_entry.id   AF-A0A2X2VTX4-F1
#
_cell.length_a   1.000
_cell.length_b   1.000
_cell.length_c   1.000
_cell.angle_alpha   90.00
_cell.angle_beta   90.00
_cell.angle_gamma   90.00
#
_symmetry.space_group_name_H-M   'P 1'
#
loop_
_entity.id
_entity.type
_entity.pdbx_description
1 polymer ?
#
loop_
_entity_poly.entity_id
_entity_poly.type
_entity_poly.pdbx_seq_one_letter_code
_entity_poly.pdbx_strand_id
1 'polypeptide(L)'
;MNLTSEQQNFINTHFYEGIPREELNESKLKQLKTSEELHYLATHHNWDDGVKVLQWIAESPVCSEATALELFWLSQPQDFQYYKLDQTLKDASQNEVFILLKTLLENYPNNFYQKTEIQFDPAPLYEDEFIIPDWIFQKTNGEEAYIYYEKDDVDVWFDREWEKNIREAESAIELFNIANFIDEPEYAAQILQRRLCDKGTAVLIFWRLYTECSAYTYTNTMLQGIINNIVNNKYPEVLSYNPQTDEKVKYKKKKIAWEVPDIFRKTV
;
A
#
# COMPACT_ATOMS: atom_id res chain seq x y z
N MET A 1 24.68 16.18 10.85
CA MET A 1 24.28 16.16 12.28
C MET A 1 25.45 15.72 13.12
N ASN A 2 25.79 16.45 14.19
CA ASN A 2 26.96 16.17 15.01
C ASN A 2 26.54 15.80 16.46
N LEU A 3 25.99 14.60 16.65
CA LEU A 3 25.90 14.01 17.99
C LEU A 3 27.29 13.53 18.41
N THR A 4 27.61 13.66 19.70
CA THR A 4 28.83 13.07 20.26
C THR A 4 28.70 11.54 20.31
N SER A 5 29.84 10.84 20.33
CA SER A 5 29.83 9.38 20.52
C SER A 5 29.19 8.97 21.85
N GLU A 6 29.28 9.80 22.89
CA GLU A 6 28.62 9.54 24.18
C GLU A 6 27.09 9.59 24.06
N GLN A 7 26.54 10.56 23.33
CA GLN A 7 25.10 10.66 23.07
C GLN A 7 24.59 9.48 22.25
N GLN A 8 25.30 9.14 21.16
CA GLN A 8 24.94 7.98 20.33
C GLN A 8 25.00 6.69 21.14
N ASN A 9 26.06 6.48 21.94
CA ASN A 9 26.19 5.30 22.79
C ASN A 9 25.08 5.23 23.84
N PHE A 10 24.70 6.35 24.46
CA PHE A 10 23.58 6.39 25.40
C PHE A 10 22.28 5.94 24.73
N ILE A 11 21.98 6.47 23.53
CA ILE A 11 20.79 6.11 22.77
C ILE A 11 20.84 4.62 22.40
N ASN A 12 21.91 4.16 21.76
CA ASN A 12 22.08 2.79 21.32
C ASN A 12 22.11 1.78 22.48
N THR A 13 22.44 2.18 23.71
CA THR A 13 22.41 1.29 24.87
C THR A 13 21.01 1.15 25.46
N HIS A 14 20.16 2.17 25.30
CA HIS A 14 18.85 2.23 25.95
C HIS A 14 17.67 2.02 25.01
N PHE A 15 17.90 2.07 23.69
CA PHE A 15 16.90 1.93 22.64
C PHE A 15 17.47 1.13 21.46
N TYR A 16 18.08 -0.02 21.74
CA TYR A 16 18.62 -0.91 20.71
C TYR A 16 17.51 -1.76 20.08
N GLU A 17 17.77 -2.22 18.87
CA GLU A 17 16.90 -3.15 18.14
C GLU A 17 16.66 -4.45 18.93
N GLY A 18 15.40 -4.86 19.04
CA GLY A 18 14.99 -6.04 19.79
C GLY A 18 14.94 -5.85 21.30
N ILE A 19 14.97 -4.60 21.80
CA ILE A 19 14.74 -4.33 23.22
C ILE A 19 13.33 -4.77 23.64
N PRO A 20 13.18 -5.57 24.72
CA PRO A 20 11.86 -5.97 25.20
C PRO A 20 11.01 -4.77 25.64
N ARG A 21 9.71 -4.81 25.35
CA ARG A 21 8.78 -3.70 25.61
C ARG A 21 8.69 -3.31 27.09
N GLU A 22 8.91 -4.26 27.99
CA GLU A 22 8.98 -4.10 29.44
C GLU A 22 10.26 -3.39 29.92
N GLU A 23 11.33 -3.43 29.12
CA GLU A 23 12.60 -2.75 29.42
C GLU A 23 12.61 -1.30 28.91
N LEU A 24 11.72 -0.96 27.97
CA LEU A 24 11.54 0.40 27.49
C LEU A 24 11.19 1.36 28.64
N ASN A 25 12.03 2.39 28.79
CA ASN A 25 11.93 3.33 29.90
C ASN A 25 11.85 4.78 29.41
N GLU A 26 10.66 5.37 29.49
CA GLU A 26 10.42 6.76 29.08
C GLU A 26 11.30 7.78 29.84
N SER A 27 11.72 7.48 31.07
CA SER A 27 12.63 8.36 31.82
C SER A 27 14.02 8.47 31.19
N LYS A 28 14.43 7.48 30.39
CA LYS A 28 15.66 7.54 29.58
C LYS A 28 15.47 8.45 28.37
N LEU A 29 14.29 8.41 27.74
CA LEU A 29 13.97 9.31 26.64
C LEU A 29 13.93 10.76 27.11
N LYS A 30 13.37 11.02 28.29
CA LYS A 30 13.37 12.36 28.91
C LYS A 30 14.76 12.91 29.22
N GLN A 31 15.82 12.11 29.16
CA GLN A 31 17.20 12.58 29.28
C GLN A 31 17.74 13.15 27.97
N LEU A 32 17.15 12.80 26.83
CA LEU A 32 17.45 13.41 25.54
C LEU A 32 16.88 14.83 25.53
N LYS A 33 17.73 15.84 25.27
CA LYS A 33 17.41 17.27 25.42
C LYS A 33 17.38 18.03 24.10
N THR A 34 17.83 17.41 23.02
CA THR A 34 18.00 18.06 21.73
C THR A 34 17.17 17.37 20.66
N SER A 35 16.79 18.12 19.63
CA SER A 35 16.09 17.56 18.47
C SER A 35 16.96 16.56 17.70
N GLU A 36 18.28 16.77 17.67
CA GLU A 36 19.23 15.88 17.02
C GLU A 36 19.28 14.50 17.70
N GLU A 37 19.20 14.44 19.03
CA GLU A 37 19.13 13.16 19.76
C GLU A 37 17.84 12.40 19.43
N LEU A 38 16.69 13.11 19.41
CA LEU A 38 15.41 12.49 19.08
C LEU A 38 15.34 12.05 17.63
N HIS A 39 15.88 12.84 16.70
CA HIS A 39 15.93 12.45 15.29
C HIS A 39 16.84 11.26 15.06
N TYR A 40 18.05 11.24 15.66
CA TYR A 40 18.92 10.07 15.57
C TYR A 40 18.23 8.81 16.10
N LEU A 41 17.54 8.90 17.23
CA LEU A 41 16.76 7.78 17.76
C LEU A 41 15.65 7.35 16.80
N ALA A 42 14.86 8.29 16.26
CA ALA A 42 13.78 8.00 15.32
C ALA A 42 14.28 7.28 14.06
N THR A 43 15.35 7.76 13.44
CA THR A 43 15.91 7.21 12.20
C THR A 43 16.56 5.83 12.38
N HIS A 44 17.06 5.51 13.59
CA HIS A 44 17.71 4.22 13.88
C HIS A 44 16.78 3.22 14.58
N HIS A 45 15.54 3.59 14.88
CA HIS A 45 14.57 2.71 15.51
C HIS A 45 14.06 1.66 14.51
N ASN A 46 14.11 0.38 14.89
CA ASN A 46 13.48 -0.67 14.08
C ASN A 46 11.95 -0.65 14.30
N TRP A 47 11.19 -0.38 13.25
CA TRP A 47 9.74 -0.31 13.30
C TRP A 47 9.07 -1.64 13.69
N ASP A 48 9.74 -2.77 13.47
CA ASP A 48 9.28 -4.09 13.91
C ASP A 48 9.25 -4.25 15.45
N ASP A 49 10.01 -3.41 16.19
CA ASP A 49 9.95 -3.35 17.66
C ASP A 49 8.69 -2.59 18.17
N GLY A 50 7.86 -2.11 17.25
CA GLY A 50 6.65 -1.34 17.52
C GLY A 50 6.93 0.15 17.70
N VAL A 51 5.85 0.94 17.81
CA VAL A 51 5.93 2.41 17.70
C VAL A 51 5.94 3.15 19.03
N LYS A 52 6.07 2.44 20.16
CA LYS A 52 5.96 3.05 21.51
C LYS A 52 7.01 4.13 21.76
N VAL A 53 8.26 3.91 21.33
CA VAL A 53 9.33 4.92 21.44
C VAL A 53 9.05 6.11 20.53
N LEU A 54 8.55 5.85 19.31
CA LEU A 54 8.19 6.88 18.34
C LEU A 54 7.04 7.77 18.84
N GLN A 55 6.07 7.19 19.56
CA GLN A 55 5.02 7.93 20.26
C GLN A 55 5.62 8.92 21.26
N TRP A 56 6.55 8.47 22.10
CA TRP A 56 7.22 9.34 23.07
C TRP A 56 8.02 10.47 22.40
N ILE A 57 8.61 10.20 21.23
CA ILE A 57 9.27 11.24 20.42
C ILE A 57 8.23 12.24 19.91
N ALA A 58 7.12 11.79 19.34
CA ALA A 58 6.06 12.63 18.79
C ALA A 58 5.35 13.51 19.84
N GLU A 59 5.34 13.08 21.10
CA GLU A 59 4.81 13.84 22.25
C GLU A 59 5.84 14.78 22.88
N SER A 60 7.12 14.68 22.50
CA SER A 60 8.20 15.44 23.12
C SER A 60 8.25 16.88 22.58
N PRO A 61 8.31 17.91 23.45
CA PRO A 61 8.41 19.31 23.04
C PRO A 61 9.78 19.69 22.46
N VAL A 62 10.76 18.78 22.48
CA VAL A 62 12.07 18.95 21.81
C VAL A 62 12.13 18.23 20.47
N CYS A 63 11.06 17.56 20.04
CA CYS A 63 10.97 16.96 18.71
C CYS A 63 10.94 18.06 17.63
N SER A 64 11.67 17.85 16.53
CA SER A 64 11.70 18.79 15.41
C SER A 64 10.57 18.55 14.40
N GLU A 65 10.25 19.57 13.61
CA GLU A 65 9.32 19.44 12.47
C GLU A 65 9.79 18.34 11.49
N ALA A 66 11.10 18.24 11.22
CA ALA A 66 11.65 17.20 10.36
C ALA A 66 11.45 15.79 10.92
N THR A 67 11.72 15.58 12.20
CA THR A 67 11.50 14.29 12.87
C THR A 67 10.03 13.92 12.90
N ALA A 68 9.14 14.85 13.25
CA ALA A 68 7.70 14.58 13.27
C ALA A 68 7.18 14.24 11.86
N LEU A 69 7.70 14.91 10.82
CA LEU A 69 7.34 14.63 9.43
C LEU A 69 7.83 13.24 8.97
N GLU A 70 9.06 12.88 9.34
CA GLU A 70 9.62 11.54 9.12
C GLU A 70 8.74 10.45 9.75
N LEU A 71 8.40 10.59 11.03
CA LEU A 71 7.53 9.65 11.73
C LEU A 71 6.15 9.54 11.07
N PHE A 72 5.59 10.66 10.60
CA PHE A 72 4.29 10.66 9.93
C PHE A 72 4.31 9.80 8.67
N TRP A 73 5.26 10.03 7.77
CA TRP A 73 5.30 9.32 6.48
C TRP A 73 5.77 7.87 6.60
N LEU A 74 6.70 7.58 7.51
CA LEU A 74 7.11 6.20 7.78
C LEU A 74 6.02 5.38 8.48
N SER A 75 5.04 6.03 9.13
CA SER A 75 3.84 5.36 9.67
C SER A 75 2.81 4.98 8.61
N GLN A 76 3.07 5.22 7.32
CA GLN A 76 2.20 4.87 6.19
C GLN A 76 0.75 5.37 6.38
N PRO A 77 0.52 6.70 6.46
CA PRO A 77 -0.79 7.27 6.75
C PRO A 77 -1.88 6.81 5.77
N GLN A 78 -1.52 6.49 4.53
CA GLN A 78 -2.40 5.95 3.49
C GLN A 78 -3.16 4.69 3.94
N ASP A 79 -2.52 3.85 4.76
CA ASP A 79 -3.12 2.62 5.28
C ASP A 79 -4.16 2.86 6.37
N PHE A 80 -4.34 4.11 6.80
CA PHE A 80 -5.26 4.50 7.87
C PHE A 80 -6.29 5.55 7.44
N GLN A 81 -6.22 6.08 6.22
CA GLN A 81 -7.11 7.14 5.73
C GLN A 81 -8.60 6.77 5.69
N TYR A 82 -8.94 5.49 5.77
CA TYR A 82 -10.32 4.99 5.78
C TYR A 82 -10.89 4.76 7.19
N TYR A 83 -10.07 4.90 8.24
CA TYR A 83 -10.55 4.91 9.62
C TYR A 83 -10.91 6.33 10.04
N LYS A 84 -12.00 6.49 10.77
CA LYS A 84 -12.30 7.80 11.37
C LYS A 84 -11.30 8.11 12.48
N LEU A 85 -10.86 9.36 12.59
CA LEU A 85 -9.86 9.77 13.60
C LEU A 85 -10.36 9.58 15.05
N ASP A 86 -11.68 9.54 15.28
CA ASP A 86 -12.27 9.27 16.59
C ASP A 86 -12.37 7.76 16.93
N GLN A 87 -11.95 6.88 16.03
CA GLN A 87 -12.04 5.43 16.18
C GLN A 87 -10.82 4.85 16.92
N THR A 88 -11.08 3.75 17.65
CA THR A 88 -10.06 2.81 18.15
C THR A 88 -10.08 1.55 17.27
N LEU A 89 -8.92 1.11 16.79
CA LEU A 89 -8.81 -0.08 15.94
C LEU A 89 -8.80 -1.35 16.79
N LYS A 90 -9.31 -2.44 16.23
CA LYS A 90 -9.38 -3.74 16.91
C LYS A 90 -8.03 -4.42 17.02
N ASP A 91 -7.22 -4.28 15.99
CA ASP A 91 -5.85 -4.79 15.96
C ASP A 91 -4.96 -3.85 16.79
N ALA A 92 -4.25 -4.42 17.76
CA ALA A 92 -3.53 -3.63 18.76
C ALA A 92 -2.32 -2.91 18.16
N SER A 93 -1.55 -3.56 17.29
CA SER A 93 -0.37 -2.94 16.67
C SER A 93 -0.78 -1.85 15.68
N GLN A 94 -1.78 -2.09 14.83
CA GLN A 94 -2.36 -1.06 13.97
C GLN A 94 -2.93 0.10 14.77
N ASN A 95 -3.58 -0.17 15.91
CA ASN A 95 -4.11 0.89 16.76
C ASN A 95 -2.99 1.77 17.37
N GLU A 96 -1.83 1.20 17.70
CA GLU A 96 -0.68 1.97 18.19
C GLU A 96 -0.13 2.91 17.12
N VAL A 97 0.05 2.42 15.88
CA VAL A 97 0.43 3.26 14.73
C VAL A 97 -0.62 4.35 14.50
N PHE A 98 -1.90 4.01 14.58
CA PHE A 98 -2.97 4.98 14.38
C PHE A 98 -3.02 6.05 15.49
N ILE A 99 -2.64 5.72 16.72
CA ILE A 99 -2.49 6.71 17.80
C ILE A 99 -1.34 7.67 17.49
N LEU A 100 -0.18 7.16 17.05
CA LEU A 100 0.95 7.98 16.61
C LEU A 100 0.56 8.95 15.50
N LEU A 101 -0.13 8.45 14.47
CA LEU A 101 -0.65 9.29 13.38
C LEU A 101 -1.58 10.39 13.90
N LYS A 102 -2.50 10.07 14.82
CA LYS A 102 -3.41 11.07 15.41
C LYS A 102 -2.66 12.15 16.19
N THR A 103 -1.66 11.76 16.99
CA THR A 103 -0.80 12.72 17.71
C THR A 103 -0.09 13.66 16.73
N LEU A 104 0.49 13.13 15.66
CA LEU A 104 1.18 13.93 14.65
C LEU A 104 0.22 14.86 13.89
N LEU A 105 -0.95 14.35 13.47
CA LEU A 105 -2.01 15.12 12.80
C LEU A 105 -2.54 16.26 13.66
N GLU A 106 -2.57 16.09 14.98
CA GLU A 106 -2.98 17.14 15.91
C GLU A 106 -1.86 18.15 16.18
N ASN A 107 -0.64 17.68 16.48
CA ASN A 107 0.44 18.55 16.95
C ASN A 107 1.10 19.35 15.82
N TYR A 108 1.30 18.75 14.64
CA TYR A 108 2.07 19.35 13.56
C TYR A 108 1.44 20.65 13.04
N PRO A 109 0.13 20.69 12.69
CA PRO A 109 -0.50 21.91 12.20
C PRO A 109 -0.59 23.01 13.27
N ASN A 110 -0.49 22.63 14.55
CA ASN A 110 -0.54 23.53 15.70
C ASN A 110 0.83 24.14 16.08
N ASN A 111 1.88 23.94 15.27
CA ASN A 111 3.25 24.44 15.52
C ASN A 111 3.83 23.95 16.85
N PHE A 112 3.52 22.72 17.25
CA PHE A 112 4.04 22.12 18.48
C PHE A 112 5.54 21.78 18.38
N TYR A 113 6.01 21.40 17.18
CA TYR A 113 7.37 20.92 16.95
C TYR A 113 8.39 22.05 16.73
N GLN A 114 9.64 21.79 17.10
CA GLN A 114 10.72 22.78 16.97
C GLN A 114 11.18 22.94 15.52
N LYS A 115 11.42 24.20 15.13
CA LYS A 115 12.12 24.51 13.88
C LYS A 115 13.62 24.37 14.10
N THR A 116 14.26 23.54 13.30
CA THR A 116 15.69 23.23 13.40
C THR A 116 16.32 23.21 12.01
N GLU A 117 17.63 22.99 11.94
CA GLU A 117 18.36 22.81 10.68
C GLU A 117 18.23 21.37 10.13
N ILE A 118 17.53 20.47 10.84
CA ILE A 118 17.26 19.12 10.35
C ILE A 118 16.29 19.26 9.18
N GLN A 119 16.60 18.60 8.06
CA GLN A 119 15.79 18.64 6.86
C GLN A 119 15.13 17.28 6.64
N PHE A 120 13.90 17.27 6.13
CA PHE A 120 13.24 16.06 5.71
C PHE A 120 12.46 16.29 4.41
N ASP A 121 12.75 15.46 3.40
CA ASP A 121 12.01 15.47 2.14
C ASP A 121 11.00 14.30 2.12
N PRO A 122 9.70 14.58 2.24
CA PRO A 122 8.68 13.54 2.20
C PRO A 122 8.39 13.02 0.78
N ALA A 123 8.86 13.69 -0.28
CA ALA A 123 8.48 13.36 -1.66
C ALA A 123 8.78 11.91 -2.08
N PRO A 124 9.91 11.28 -1.68
CA PRO A 124 10.18 9.88 -1.99
C PRO A 124 9.21 8.89 -1.32
N LEU A 125 8.51 9.30 -0.26
CA LEU A 125 7.57 8.47 0.50
C LEU A 125 6.12 8.65 0.03
N TYR A 126 5.89 9.46 -1.00
CA TYR A 126 4.61 9.45 -1.68
C TYR A 126 4.50 8.13 -2.45
N GLU A 127 3.86 7.16 -1.84
CA GLU A 127 3.22 6.13 -2.64
C GLU A 127 2.08 6.84 -3.38
N ASP A 128 2.20 6.95 -4.71
CA ASP A 128 1.04 7.21 -5.53
C ASP A 128 0.04 6.11 -5.18
N GLU A 129 -0.99 6.48 -4.40
CA GLU A 129 -2.06 5.55 -4.04
C GLU A 129 -2.54 4.95 -5.37
N PHE A 130 -2.49 3.62 -5.46
CA PHE A 130 -3.02 2.95 -6.64
C PHE A 130 -4.54 3.07 -6.61
N ILE A 131 -5.05 4.18 -7.14
CA ILE A 131 -6.48 4.46 -7.17
C ILE A 131 -7.12 3.61 -8.25
N ILE A 132 -7.93 2.65 -7.81
CA ILE A 132 -8.79 1.85 -8.69
C ILE A 132 -9.94 2.74 -9.18
N PRO A 133 -10.06 3.02 -10.48
CA PRO A 133 -11.14 3.86 -11.00
C PRO A 133 -12.50 3.16 -10.86
N ASP A 134 -13.55 3.89 -10.46
CA ASP A 134 -14.89 3.34 -10.23
C ASP A 134 -15.46 2.57 -11.43
N TRP A 135 -15.09 2.99 -12.64
CA TRP A 135 -15.58 2.38 -13.87
C TRP A 135 -15.09 0.94 -14.06
N ILE A 136 -13.95 0.55 -13.49
CA ILE A 136 -13.41 -0.81 -13.64
C ILE A 136 -14.18 -1.83 -12.80
N PHE A 137 -14.96 -1.34 -11.82
CA PHE A 137 -15.91 -2.13 -11.03
C PHE A 137 -17.33 -2.11 -11.61
N GLN A 138 -17.53 -1.54 -12.79
CA GLN A 138 -18.80 -1.58 -13.51
C GLN A 138 -18.80 -2.71 -14.54
N LYS A 139 -20.00 -3.20 -14.86
CA LYS A 139 -20.21 -4.19 -15.91
C LYS A 139 -19.74 -3.64 -17.26
N THR A 140 -18.96 -4.41 -18.01
CA THR A 140 -18.54 -4.05 -19.38
C THR A 140 -19.64 -4.31 -20.39
N ASN A 141 -19.59 -3.64 -21.55
CA ASN A 141 -20.50 -3.93 -22.67
C ASN A 141 -20.03 -5.16 -23.46
N GLY A 142 -20.97 -5.83 -24.14
CA GLY A 142 -20.68 -6.97 -25.01
C GLY A 142 -21.71 -8.08 -24.85
N GLU A 143 -21.44 -9.22 -25.49
CA GLU A 143 -22.16 -10.48 -25.28
C GLU A 143 -21.87 -11.02 -23.87
N GLU A 144 -22.86 -11.59 -23.20
CA GLU A 144 -22.68 -12.11 -21.84
C GLU A 144 -21.66 -13.27 -21.83
N ALA A 145 -20.56 -13.10 -21.13
CA ALA A 145 -19.58 -14.16 -20.98
C ALA A 145 -20.10 -15.27 -20.06
N TYR A 146 -19.63 -16.49 -20.30
CA TYR A 146 -19.94 -17.67 -19.49
C TYR A 146 -18.68 -18.51 -19.30
N ILE A 147 -18.59 -19.18 -18.15
CA ILE A 147 -17.50 -20.10 -17.83
C ILE A 147 -17.93 -21.53 -18.16
N TYR A 148 -17.11 -22.24 -18.93
CA TYR A 148 -17.30 -23.65 -19.29
C TYR A 148 -16.08 -24.52 -18.99
N TYR A 149 -14.92 -23.95 -18.66
CA TYR A 149 -13.85 -24.72 -18.05
C TYR A 149 -14.17 -24.97 -16.58
N GLU A 150 -13.97 -26.21 -16.15
CA GLU A 150 -13.99 -26.55 -14.74
C GLU A 150 -12.61 -26.31 -14.14
N LYS A 151 -12.56 -26.07 -12.83
CA LYS A 151 -11.30 -25.85 -12.13
C LYS A 151 -10.34 -27.04 -12.30
N ASP A 152 -10.85 -28.26 -12.18
CA ASP A 152 -10.06 -29.49 -12.31
C ASP A 152 -9.43 -29.65 -13.71
N ASP A 153 -10.03 -29.07 -14.75
CA ASP A 153 -9.49 -29.10 -16.11
C ASP A 153 -8.25 -28.21 -16.26
N VAL A 154 -8.19 -27.12 -15.48
CA VAL A 154 -7.13 -26.10 -15.54
C VAL A 154 -6.06 -26.36 -14.49
N ASP A 155 -6.41 -26.90 -13.31
CA ASP A 155 -5.47 -27.21 -12.23
C ASP A 155 -4.38 -28.21 -12.65
N VAL A 156 -4.60 -28.99 -13.72
CA VAL A 156 -3.60 -29.91 -14.29
C VAL A 156 -2.69 -29.27 -15.34
N TRP A 157 -2.89 -28.01 -15.69
CA TRP A 157 -2.04 -27.30 -16.65
C TRP A 157 -0.74 -26.88 -15.99
N PHE A 158 0.37 -27.28 -16.58
CA PHE A 158 1.66 -26.69 -16.28
C PHE A 158 1.95 -25.56 -17.27
N ASP A 159 3.09 -24.89 -17.13
CA ASP A 159 3.47 -23.72 -17.93
C ASP A 159 3.27 -23.92 -19.44
N ARG A 160 3.60 -25.12 -19.95
CA ARG A 160 3.46 -25.46 -21.37
C ARG A 160 2.01 -25.53 -21.82
N GLU A 161 1.12 -26.10 -21.00
CA GLU A 161 -0.31 -26.17 -21.27
C GLU A 161 -0.93 -24.78 -21.21
N TRP A 162 -0.56 -23.96 -20.21
CA TRP A 162 -0.98 -22.56 -20.12
C TRP A 162 -0.59 -21.76 -21.38
N GLU A 163 0.69 -21.74 -21.73
CA GLU A 163 1.18 -21.04 -22.92
C GLU A 163 0.50 -21.54 -24.20
N LYS A 164 0.31 -22.87 -24.31
CA LYS A 164 -0.35 -23.48 -25.47
C LYS A 164 -1.81 -23.06 -25.56
N ASN A 165 -2.59 -23.20 -24.48
CA ASN A 165 -4.02 -22.91 -24.48
C ASN A 165 -4.28 -21.42 -24.67
N ILE A 166 -3.46 -20.56 -24.06
CA ILE A 166 -3.50 -19.12 -24.36
C ILE A 166 -3.28 -18.97 -25.86
N ARG A 167 -2.12 -19.40 -26.41
CA ARG A 167 -1.73 -19.22 -27.82
C ARG A 167 -2.79 -19.73 -28.81
N GLU A 168 -3.36 -20.89 -28.55
CA GLU A 168 -4.29 -21.57 -29.45
C GLU A 168 -5.74 -21.10 -29.32
N ALA A 169 -6.09 -20.28 -28.33
CA ALA A 169 -7.42 -19.69 -28.24
C ALA A 169 -7.80 -18.98 -29.56
N GLU A 170 -8.96 -19.35 -30.11
CA GLU A 170 -9.50 -18.93 -31.39
C GLU A 170 -10.59 -17.85 -31.23
N SER A 171 -11.10 -17.66 -30.01
CA SER A 171 -12.16 -16.71 -29.70
C SER A 171 -11.89 -15.88 -28.45
N ALA A 172 -12.62 -14.77 -28.30
CA ALA A 172 -12.61 -13.97 -27.08
C ALA A 172 -13.13 -14.76 -25.88
N ILE A 173 -14.15 -15.62 -26.08
CA ILE A 173 -14.76 -16.41 -24.99
C ILE A 173 -13.81 -17.48 -24.47
N GLU A 174 -12.97 -18.07 -25.33
CA GLU A 174 -11.90 -18.98 -24.91
C GLU A 174 -10.85 -18.27 -24.06
N LEU A 175 -10.36 -17.10 -24.48
CA LEU A 175 -9.43 -16.31 -23.67
C LEU A 175 -10.05 -15.88 -22.34
N PHE A 176 -11.33 -15.51 -22.33
CA PHE A 176 -12.05 -15.17 -21.11
C PHE A 176 -12.10 -16.35 -20.14
N ASN A 177 -12.37 -17.55 -20.66
CA ASN A 177 -12.40 -18.79 -19.88
C ASN A 177 -11.04 -19.13 -19.29
N ILE A 178 -9.96 -18.98 -20.06
CA ILE A 178 -8.59 -19.16 -19.55
C ILE A 178 -8.27 -18.10 -18.48
N ALA A 179 -8.59 -16.83 -18.76
CA ALA A 179 -8.31 -15.71 -17.86
C ALA A 179 -9.00 -15.86 -16.48
N ASN A 180 -10.13 -16.55 -16.40
CA ASN A 180 -10.87 -16.78 -15.16
C ASN A 180 -10.06 -17.54 -14.10
N PHE A 181 -9.04 -18.29 -14.51
CA PHE A 181 -8.22 -19.14 -13.65
C PHE A 181 -6.81 -18.58 -13.41
N ILE A 182 -6.50 -17.36 -13.88
CA ILE A 182 -5.22 -16.72 -13.60
C ILE A 182 -4.98 -16.57 -12.10
N ASP A 183 -3.82 -17.03 -11.67
CA ASP A 183 -3.20 -16.83 -10.36
C ASP A 183 -1.72 -16.40 -10.45
N GLU A 184 -1.15 -16.39 -11.66
CA GLU A 184 0.20 -15.89 -11.95
C GLU A 184 0.19 -14.71 -12.95
N PRO A 185 0.93 -13.61 -12.68
CA PRO A 185 0.91 -12.44 -13.55
C PRO A 185 1.50 -12.67 -14.95
N GLU A 186 2.37 -13.66 -15.14
CA GLU A 186 2.97 -14.01 -16.42
C GLU A 186 1.90 -14.43 -17.46
N TYR A 187 0.92 -15.23 -17.05
CA TYR A 187 -0.19 -15.66 -17.91
C TYR A 187 -1.12 -14.50 -18.26
N ALA A 188 -1.38 -13.60 -17.29
CA ALA A 188 -2.11 -12.37 -17.54
C ALA A 188 -1.45 -11.53 -18.63
N ALA A 189 -0.12 -11.32 -18.53
CA ALA A 189 0.64 -10.56 -19.52
C ALA A 189 0.54 -11.17 -20.92
N GLN A 190 0.57 -12.51 -21.04
CA GLN A 190 0.41 -13.20 -22.33
C GLN A 190 -0.98 -12.98 -22.92
N ILE A 191 -2.05 -13.11 -22.12
CA ILE A 191 -3.43 -12.91 -22.60
C ILE A 191 -3.65 -11.47 -23.04
N LEU A 192 -3.19 -10.48 -22.27
CA LEU A 192 -3.35 -9.05 -22.58
C LEU A 192 -2.69 -8.64 -23.92
N GLN A 193 -1.71 -9.41 -24.40
CA GLN A 193 -1.05 -9.18 -25.70
C GLN A 193 -1.81 -9.81 -26.87
N ARG A 194 -2.83 -10.63 -26.62
CA ARG A 194 -3.58 -11.31 -27.68
C ARG A 194 -4.56 -10.37 -28.35
N ARG A 195 -4.63 -10.47 -29.68
CA ARG A 195 -5.61 -9.73 -30.51
C ARG A 195 -7.06 -10.04 -30.12
N LEU A 196 -7.30 -11.23 -29.57
CA LEU A 196 -8.62 -11.69 -29.12
C LEU A 196 -8.96 -11.20 -27.70
N CYS A 197 -8.01 -10.61 -26.98
CA CYS A 197 -8.28 -10.02 -25.67
C CYS A 197 -9.18 -8.81 -25.85
N ASP A 198 -10.36 -8.89 -25.27
CA ASP A 198 -11.37 -7.84 -25.29
C ASP A 198 -11.42 -7.11 -23.94
N LYS A 199 -12.18 -6.00 -23.87
CA LYS A 199 -12.31 -5.20 -22.65
C LYS A 199 -12.87 -5.99 -21.47
N GLY A 200 -13.86 -6.86 -21.69
CA GLY A 200 -14.41 -7.74 -20.66
C GLY A 200 -13.34 -8.65 -20.07
N THR A 201 -12.56 -9.31 -20.93
CA THR A 201 -11.41 -10.13 -20.52
C THR A 201 -10.35 -9.30 -19.79
N ALA A 202 -10.00 -8.10 -20.27
CA ALA A 202 -9.02 -7.24 -19.61
C ALA A 202 -9.47 -6.80 -18.21
N VAL A 203 -10.76 -6.50 -18.01
CA VAL A 203 -11.33 -6.19 -16.69
C VAL A 203 -11.35 -7.42 -15.79
N LEU A 204 -11.65 -8.62 -16.31
CA LEU A 204 -11.53 -9.87 -15.54
C LEU A 204 -10.08 -10.09 -15.06
N ILE A 205 -9.10 -9.93 -15.97
CA ILE A 205 -7.66 -10.07 -15.65
C ILE A 205 -7.25 -9.07 -14.58
N PHE A 206 -7.71 -7.81 -14.68
CA PHE A 206 -7.44 -6.79 -13.66
C PHE A 206 -7.84 -7.30 -12.26
N TRP A 207 -9.03 -7.88 -12.13
CA TRP A 207 -9.51 -8.34 -10.84
C TRP A 207 -8.85 -9.64 -10.36
N ARG A 208 -8.44 -10.54 -11.27
CA ARG A 208 -7.63 -11.72 -10.91
C ARG A 208 -6.27 -11.29 -10.38
N LEU A 209 -5.59 -10.39 -11.07
CA LEU A 209 -4.32 -9.82 -10.61
C LEU A 209 -4.46 -9.12 -9.25
N TYR A 210 -5.52 -8.32 -9.09
CA TYR A 210 -5.78 -7.58 -7.85
C TYR A 210 -6.03 -8.52 -6.66
N THR A 211 -6.84 -9.56 -6.84
CA THR A 211 -7.19 -10.46 -5.73
C THR A 211 -6.12 -11.53 -5.50
N GLU A 212 -5.70 -12.23 -6.56
CA GLU A 212 -4.92 -13.47 -6.46
C GLU A 212 -3.41 -13.22 -6.56
N CYS A 213 -2.99 -12.12 -7.21
CA CYS A 213 -1.59 -11.83 -7.50
C CYS A 213 -1.05 -10.59 -6.78
N SER A 214 -1.69 -10.14 -5.69
CA SER A 214 -1.28 -8.94 -4.94
C SER A 214 0.10 -9.05 -4.27
N ALA A 215 0.60 -10.27 -4.06
CA ALA A 215 1.92 -10.51 -3.46
C ALA A 215 3.10 -10.27 -4.43
N TYR A 216 2.85 -10.17 -5.74
CA TYR A 216 3.92 -9.99 -6.73
C TYR A 216 4.28 -8.51 -6.89
N THR A 217 5.59 -8.22 -6.91
CA THR A 217 6.15 -6.85 -6.88
C THR A 217 5.75 -5.99 -8.09
N TYR A 218 5.41 -6.60 -9.22
CA TYR A 218 5.10 -5.90 -10.46
C TYR A 218 3.61 -5.89 -10.82
N THR A 219 2.74 -6.43 -9.95
CA THR A 219 1.29 -6.45 -10.14
C THR A 219 0.72 -5.04 -10.28
N ASN A 220 1.12 -4.09 -9.43
CA ASN A 220 0.61 -2.71 -9.49
C ASN A 220 0.90 -2.04 -10.85
N THR A 221 2.12 -2.20 -11.38
CA THR A 221 2.49 -1.72 -12.71
C THR A 221 1.60 -2.32 -13.80
N MET A 222 1.25 -3.60 -13.68
CA MET A 222 0.37 -4.27 -14.64
C MET A 222 -1.07 -3.79 -14.55
N LEU A 223 -1.60 -3.62 -13.34
CA LEU A 223 -2.94 -3.07 -13.10
C LEU A 223 -3.08 -1.66 -13.70
N GLN A 224 -2.08 -0.79 -13.48
CA GLN A 224 -2.00 0.53 -14.12
C GLN A 224 -1.93 0.42 -15.64
N GLY A 225 -1.14 -0.52 -16.18
CA GLY A 225 -1.07 -0.79 -17.61
C GLY A 225 -2.40 -1.18 -18.24
N ILE A 226 -3.19 -2.03 -17.55
CA ILE A 226 -4.53 -2.44 -17.99
C ILE A 226 -5.47 -1.23 -18.02
N ILE A 227 -5.52 -0.44 -16.93
CA ILE A 227 -6.30 0.81 -16.86
C ILE A 227 -5.97 1.71 -18.05
N ASN A 228 -4.68 1.97 -18.27
CA ASN A 228 -4.22 2.83 -19.36
C ASN A 228 -4.61 2.28 -20.73
N ASN A 229 -4.47 0.97 -20.96
CA ASN A 229 -4.84 0.36 -22.23
C ASN A 229 -6.36 0.43 -22.50
N ILE A 230 -7.18 0.24 -21.47
CA ILE A 230 -8.65 0.37 -21.58
C ILE A 230 -9.06 1.82 -21.87
N VAL A 231 -8.51 2.80 -21.13
CA VAL A 231 -8.80 4.23 -21.33
C VAL A 231 -8.42 4.68 -22.75
N ASN A 232 -7.34 4.12 -23.30
CA ASN A 232 -6.89 4.37 -24.66
C ASN A 232 -7.59 3.49 -25.73
N ASN A 233 -8.69 2.82 -25.39
CA ASN A 233 -9.50 1.98 -26.28
C ASN A 233 -8.69 0.91 -27.03
N LYS A 234 -7.66 0.33 -26.41
CA LYS A 234 -6.83 -0.70 -27.06
C LYS A 234 -7.55 -2.05 -27.21
N TYR A 235 -8.53 -2.32 -26.36
CA TYR A 235 -9.30 -3.57 -26.39
C TYR A 235 -10.68 -3.33 -26.99
N PRO A 236 -11.15 -4.18 -27.92
CA PRO A 236 -12.52 -4.11 -28.41
C PRO A 236 -13.52 -4.49 -27.31
N GLU A 237 -14.77 -4.02 -27.40
CA GLU A 237 -15.86 -4.47 -26.53
C GLU A 237 -16.58 -5.65 -27.21
N VAL A 238 -16.20 -6.88 -26.84
CA VAL A 238 -16.79 -8.11 -27.37
C VAL A 238 -17.59 -8.81 -26.30
N LEU A 239 -17.02 -8.98 -25.11
CA LEU A 239 -17.62 -9.67 -23.99
C LEU A 239 -17.96 -8.72 -22.85
N SER A 240 -19.11 -9.00 -22.25
CA SER A 240 -19.59 -8.40 -21.03
C SER A 240 -19.10 -9.22 -19.83
N TYR A 241 -18.49 -8.53 -18.87
CA TYR A 241 -18.06 -9.06 -17.58
C TYR A 241 -18.55 -8.13 -16.48
N ASN A 242 -19.13 -8.72 -15.42
CA ASN A 242 -19.61 -8.00 -14.26
C ASN A 242 -18.80 -8.36 -13.01
N PRO A 243 -17.86 -7.51 -12.56
CA PRO A 243 -17.06 -7.78 -11.37
C PRO A 243 -17.89 -7.76 -10.08
N GLN A 244 -19.09 -7.17 -10.08
CA GLN A 244 -19.95 -7.09 -8.89
C GLN A 244 -20.62 -8.43 -8.55
N THR A 245 -20.66 -9.36 -9.50
CA THR A 245 -21.25 -10.70 -9.34
C THR A 245 -20.19 -11.80 -9.24
N ASP A 246 -18.92 -11.46 -9.35
CA ASP A 246 -17.81 -12.41 -9.28
C ASP A 246 -17.32 -12.54 -7.83
N GLU A 247 -17.47 -13.73 -7.25
CA GLU A 247 -17.12 -14.01 -5.86
C GLU A 247 -15.62 -13.88 -5.55
N LYS A 248 -14.76 -13.98 -6.58
CA LYS A 248 -13.32 -13.74 -6.43
C LYS A 248 -13.00 -12.24 -6.36
N VAL A 249 -13.93 -11.35 -6.66
CA VAL A 249 -13.71 -9.91 -6.55
C VAL A 249 -13.94 -9.47 -5.11
N LYS A 250 -12.87 -9.48 -4.30
CA LYS A 250 -12.89 -9.02 -2.91
C LYS A 250 -12.60 -7.53 -2.80
N TYR A 251 -13.27 -6.72 -3.63
CA TYR A 251 -13.11 -5.27 -3.62
C TYR A 251 -14.18 -4.61 -2.75
N LYS A 252 -13.72 -3.80 -1.81
CA LYS A 252 -14.57 -2.83 -1.13
C LYS A 252 -13.91 -1.48 -1.32
N LYS A 253 -14.56 -0.60 -2.09
CA LYS A 253 -14.13 0.79 -2.18
C LYS A 253 -14.11 1.38 -0.77
N LYS A 254 -12.92 1.53 -0.20
CA LYS A 254 -12.75 2.14 1.10
C LYS A 254 -13.05 3.62 0.92
N LYS A 255 -14.04 4.13 1.66
CA LYS A 255 -14.32 5.56 1.68
C LYS A 255 -13.25 6.22 2.53
N ILE A 256 -12.47 7.10 1.92
CA ILE A 256 -11.53 7.95 2.65
C ILE A 256 -12.31 8.76 3.69
N ALA A 257 -11.91 8.61 4.95
CA ALA A 257 -12.48 9.30 6.10
C ALA A 257 -11.76 10.62 6.38
N TRP A 258 -10.49 10.74 6.00
CA TRP A 258 -9.68 11.95 6.11
C TRP A 258 -8.55 11.98 5.08
N GLU A 259 -8.17 13.18 4.67
CA GLU A 259 -7.07 13.42 3.73
C GLU A 259 -5.81 13.84 4.49
N VAL A 260 -4.65 13.43 4.01
CA VAL A 260 -3.37 13.96 4.51
C VAL A 260 -3.33 15.47 4.26
N PRO A 261 -3.13 16.32 5.29
CA PRO A 261 -3.05 17.77 5.10
C PRO A 261 -1.82 18.19 4.29
N ASP A 262 -1.94 19.21 3.45
CA ASP A 262 -0.85 19.67 2.56
C ASP A 262 0.42 20.10 3.28
N ILE A 263 0.34 20.46 4.56
CA ILE A 263 1.52 20.82 5.35
C ILE A 263 2.49 19.64 5.49
N PHE A 264 1.99 18.40 5.52
CA PHE A 264 2.81 17.19 5.55
C PHE A 264 3.46 16.88 4.19
N ARG A 265 3.07 17.56 3.11
CA ARG A 265 3.66 17.36 1.78
C ARG A 265 4.80 18.34 1.50
N LYS A 266 5.22 19.15 2.46
CA LYS A 266 6.25 20.16 2.24
C LYS A 266 7.56 19.66 2.83
N THR A 267 8.63 19.76 2.04
CA THR A 267 9.99 19.65 2.55
C THR A 267 10.18 20.69 3.67
N VAL A 268 10.79 20.25 4.76
CA VAL A 268 11.20 21.10 5.88
C VAL A 268 12.70 21.10 6.04
#